data_AF-A0A0C9T0T6-F1
#
_entry.id   AF-A0A0C9T0T6-F1
#
_cell.length_a   1.000
_cell.length_b   1.000
_cell.length_c   1.000
_cell.angle_alpha   90.00
_cell.angle_beta   90.00
_cell.angle_gamma   90.00
#
_symmetry.space_group_name_H-M   'P 1'
#
loop_
_entity.id
_entity.type
_entity.pdbx_description
1 polymer ?
#
loop_
_entity_poly.entity_id
_entity_poly.type
_entity_poly.pdbx_seq_one_letter_code
_entity_poly.pdbx_strand_id
1 'polypeptide(L)'
;MVEDNQKIHFNGIKDDPVKMWAKLKDVYLQQKPGARFNAYDYLFSIRKQEDESHQGLINRVEDALKQIQNLRPTSFTLASLDDELASMALIRALPSEEYSAFISHLLLLDKLEKTTVHQALITEELQRQRRA
;
A
#
# COMPACT_ATOMS: atom_id res chain seq x y z
N MET A 1 8.91 -20.29 3.27
CA MET A 1 7.99 -21.41 3.60
C MET A 1 6.72 -20.79 4.15
N VAL A 2 5.54 -21.38 3.88
CA VAL A 2 4.25 -20.87 4.40
C VAL A 2 4.22 -21.04 5.92
N GLU A 3 3.86 -19.98 6.64
CA GLU A 3 3.76 -19.97 8.11
C GLU A 3 2.64 -20.92 8.60
N ASP A 4 2.82 -21.53 9.77
CA ASP A 4 1.91 -22.58 10.26
C ASP A 4 0.46 -22.10 10.45
N ASN A 5 0.26 -20.86 10.86
CA ASN A 5 -1.05 -20.21 10.96
C ASN A 5 -1.72 -19.99 9.59
N GLN A 6 -0.95 -19.87 8.51
CA GLN A 6 -1.46 -19.66 7.15
C GLN A 6 -1.82 -20.98 6.46
N LYS A 7 -1.28 -22.11 6.93
CA LYS A 7 -1.53 -23.45 6.33
C LYS A 7 -3.01 -23.83 6.24
N ILE A 8 -3.85 -23.31 7.14
CA ILE A 8 -5.30 -23.56 7.15
C ILE A 8 -6.00 -23.08 5.88
N HIS A 9 -5.50 -22.01 5.25
CA HIS A 9 -6.07 -21.44 4.03
C HIS A 9 -5.82 -22.28 2.77
N PHE A 10 -5.00 -23.32 2.87
CA PHE A 10 -4.61 -24.18 1.75
C PHE A 10 -5.19 -25.60 1.84
N ASN A 11 -6.03 -25.89 2.85
CA ASN A 11 -6.70 -27.20 2.95
C ASN A 11 -7.68 -27.40 1.78
N GLY A 12 -7.59 -28.55 1.11
CA GLY A 12 -8.46 -28.89 -0.04
C GLY A 12 -7.98 -28.37 -1.40
N ILE A 13 -6.88 -27.60 -1.47
CA ILE A 13 -6.27 -27.12 -2.73
C ILE A 13 -4.81 -27.58 -2.91
N LYS A 14 -4.31 -28.46 -2.03
CA LYS A 14 -2.90 -28.87 -2.01
C LYS A 14 -2.46 -29.61 -3.29
N ASP A 15 -3.39 -30.32 -3.92
CA ASP A 15 -3.12 -31.13 -5.12
C ASP A 15 -3.35 -30.35 -6.42
N ASP A 16 -3.78 -29.08 -6.34
CA ASP A 16 -3.97 -28.19 -7.48
C ASP A 16 -2.95 -27.05 -7.42
N PRO A 17 -1.79 -27.18 -8.10
CA PRO A 17 -0.71 -26.21 -8.01
C PRO A 17 -1.10 -24.82 -8.53
N VAL A 18 -2.06 -24.74 -9.46
CA VAL A 18 -2.55 -23.46 -9.99
C VAL A 18 -3.41 -22.76 -8.94
N LYS A 19 -4.34 -23.47 -8.29
CA LYS A 19 -5.14 -22.89 -7.19
C LYS A 19 -4.30 -22.57 -5.97
N MET A 20 -3.31 -23.40 -5.65
CA MET A 20 -2.38 -23.13 -4.55
C MET A 20 -1.60 -21.83 -4.82
N TRP A 21 -1.08 -21.66 -6.04
CA TRP A 21 -0.37 -20.43 -6.42
C TRP A 21 -1.27 -19.20 -6.40
N ALA A 22 -2.50 -19.32 -6.92
CA ALA A 22 -3.48 -18.23 -6.87
C ALA A 22 -3.81 -17.84 -5.42
N LYS A 23 -3.99 -18.83 -4.54
CA LYS A 23 -4.28 -18.56 -3.12
C LYS A 23 -3.08 -18.00 -2.37
N LEU A 24 -1.86 -18.46 -2.69
CA LEU A 24 -0.64 -17.87 -2.16
C LEU A 24 -0.52 -16.40 -2.56
N LYS A 25 -0.78 -16.08 -3.82
CA LYS A 25 -0.79 -14.70 -4.31
C LYS A 25 -1.85 -13.86 -3.60
N ASP A 26 -3.05 -14.37 -3.41
CA ASP A 26 -4.14 -13.69 -2.68
C ASP A 26 -3.76 -13.40 -1.22
N VAL A 27 -3.24 -14.41 -0.51
CA VAL A 27 -2.89 -14.33 0.91
C VAL A 27 -1.67 -13.45 1.17
N TYR A 28 -0.61 -13.60 0.37
CA TYR A 28 0.69 -12.96 0.62
C TYR A 28 0.88 -11.62 -0.09
N LEU A 29 0.34 -11.47 -1.31
CA LEU A 29 0.57 -10.25 -2.07
C LEU A 29 -0.38 -9.13 -1.67
N GLN A 30 -1.47 -9.44 -0.94
CA GLN A 30 -2.52 -8.52 -0.47
C GLN A 30 -2.51 -7.19 -1.23
N GLN A 31 -3.01 -7.21 -2.48
CA GLN A 31 -2.98 -6.09 -3.43
C GLN A 31 -3.92 -4.94 -3.02
N LYS A 32 -3.91 -4.60 -1.74
CA LYS A 32 -4.68 -3.57 -1.08
C LYS A 32 -3.94 -2.24 -1.20
N PRO A 33 -4.67 -1.11 -1.24
CA PRO A 33 -4.08 0.21 -1.34
C PRO A 33 -3.10 0.53 -0.20
N GLY A 34 -3.39 0.09 1.04
CA GLY A 34 -2.46 0.30 2.17
C GLY A 34 -1.09 -0.35 1.96
N ALA A 35 -1.03 -1.55 1.36
CA ALA A 35 0.24 -2.19 1.03
C ALA A 35 1.00 -1.41 -0.06
N ARG A 36 0.28 -0.89 -1.07
CA ARG A 36 0.89 -0.01 -2.09
C ARG A 36 1.38 1.30 -1.50
N PHE A 37 0.60 1.93 -0.61
CA PHE A 37 0.99 3.15 0.10
C PHE A 37 2.32 2.95 0.83
N ASN A 38 2.44 1.86 1.60
CA ASN A 38 3.67 1.52 2.30
C ASN A 38 4.84 1.27 1.34
N ALA A 39 4.60 0.64 0.19
CA ALA A 39 5.63 0.41 -0.82
C ALA A 39 6.12 1.72 -1.47
N TYR A 40 5.22 2.66 -1.74
CA TYR A 40 5.57 4.00 -2.21
C TYR A 40 6.29 4.82 -1.12
N ASP A 41 5.83 4.76 0.13
CA ASP A 41 6.51 5.40 1.25
C ASP A 41 7.95 4.87 1.40
N TYR A 42 8.11 3.54 1.34
CA TYR A 42 9.43 2.91 1.32
C TYR A 42 10.28 3.42 0.15
N LEU A 43 9.76 3.41 -1.09
CA LEU A 43 10.47 3.90 -2.27
C LEU A 43 11.02 5.32 -2.06
N PHE A 44 10.18 6.24 -1.58
CA PHE A 44 10.59 7.64 -1.36
C PHE A 44 11.44 7.84 -0.11
N SER A 45 11.42 6.91 0.84
CA SER A 45 12.29 6.90 2.02
C SER A 45 13.73 6.46 1.72
N ILE A 46 13.97 5.79 0.58
CA ILE A 46 15.30 5.28 0.24
C ILE A 46 16.32 6.42 0.21
N ARG A 47 17.40 6.24 0.96
CA ARG A 47 18.61 7.06 0.95
C ARG A 47 19.83 6.16 0.80
N LYS A 48 20.86 6.67 0.15
CA LYS A 48 22.15 5.98 0.01
C LYS A 48 22.75 5.75 1.39
N GLN A 49 23.17 4.52 1.68
CA GLN A 49 23.91 4.20 2.91
C GLN A 49 25.40 4.54 2.74
N GLU A 50 26.13 4.67 3.86
CA GLU A 50 27.54 5.08 3.88
C GLU A 50 28.43 4.06 3.17
N ASP A 51 28.21 2.77 3.41
CA ASP A 51 28.94 1.62 2.88
C ASP A 51 28.34 1.04 1.58
N GLU A 52 27.24 1.60 1.10
CA GLU A 52 26.55 1.14 -0.10
C GLU A 52 27.20 1.69 -1.39
N SER A 53 27.35 0.84 -2.39
CA SER A 53 27.77 1.27 -3.73
C SER A 53 26.61 1.94 -4.49
N HIS A 54 26.93 2.78 -5.48
CA HIS A 54 25.90 3.36 -6.36
C HIS A 54 25.03 2.28 -7.04
N GLN A 55 25.63 1.15 -7.41
CA GLN A 55 24.89 0.02 -7.98
C GLN A 55 23.94 -0.61 -6.95
N GLY A 56 24.36 -0.73 -5.68
CA GLY A 56 23.50 -1.22 -4.60
C GLY A 56 22.25 -0.35 -4.41
N LEU A 57 22.44 0.98 -4.43
CA LEU A 57 21.34 1.94 -4.37
C LEU A 57 20.38 1.79 -5.56
N ILE A 58 20.91 1.72 -6.79
CA ILE A 58 20.10 1.53 -8.00
C ILE A 58 19.24 0.27 -7.87
N ASN A 59 19.86 -0.85 -7.49
CA ASN A 59 19.15 -2.13 -7.34
C ASN A 59 18.03 -2.04 -6.31
N ARG A 60 18.24 -1.38 -5.16
CA ARG A 60 17.18 -1.19 -4.15
C ARG A 60 16.02 -0.35 -4.65
N VAL A 61 16.28 0.71 -5.42
CA VAL A 61 15.22 1.52 -6.03
C VAL A 61 14.44 0.71 -7.06
N GLU A 62 15.13 -0.04 -7.92
CA GLU A 62 14.49 -0.92 -8.90
C GLU A 62 13.65 -2.01 -8.24
N ASP A 63 14.14 -2.61 -7.17
CA ASP A 63 13.42 -3.64 -6.43
C ASP A 63 12.20 -3.07 -5.71
N ALA A 64 12.31 -1.87 -5.13
CA ALA A 64 11.15 -1.16 -4.57
C ALA A 64 10.08 -0.87 -5.64
N LEU A 65 10.49 -0.46 -6.85
CA LEU A 65 9.57 -0.26 -7.97
C LEU A 65 8.91 -1.58 -8.42
N LYS A 66 9.65 -2.68 -8.50
CA LYS A 66 9.09 -4.00 -8.82
C LYS A 66 8.07 -4.44 -7.77
N GLN A 67 8.32 -4.17 -6.48
CA GLN A 67 7.35 -4.46 -5.43
C GLN A 67 6.04 -3.68 -5.63
N ILE A 68 6.13 -2.38 -5.91
CA ILE A 68 4.94 -1.56 -6.23
C ILE A 68 4.18 -2.16 -7.43
N GLN A 69 4.90 -2.56 -8.49
CA GLN A 69 4.28 -3.18 -9.67
C GLN A 69 3.58 -4.49 -9.35
N ASN A 70 4.18 -5.35 -8.51
CA ASN A 70 3.58 -6.61 -8.08
C ASN A 70 2.29 -6.39 -7.28
N LEU A 71 2.21 -5.32 -6.49
CA LEU A 71 1.05 -4.97 -5.68
C LEU A 71 -0.12 -4.35 -6.49
N ARG A 72 0.06 -4.10 -7.78
CA ARG A 72 -1.00 -3.57 -8.65
C ARG A 72 -1.98 -4.67 -9.05
N PRO A 73 -3.31 -4.43 -8.97
CA PRO A 73 -4.29 -5.35 -9.56
C PRO A 73 -4.13 -5.39 -11.08
N THR A 74 -4.64 -6.45 -11.71
CA THR A 74 -4.59 -6.60 -13.18
C THR A 74 -5.33 -5.49 -13.94
N SER A 75 -6.29 -4.83 -13.29
CA SER A 75 -7.05 -3.70 -13.85
C SER A 75 -6.39 -2.34 -13.61
N PHE A 76 -5.15 -2.29 -13.08
CA PHE A 76 -4.50 -1.04 -12.74
C PHE A 76 -4.10 -0.25 -13.98
N THR A 77 -4.53 1.01 -14.06
CA THR A 77 -4.28 1.89 -15.21
C THR A 77 -3.36 3.05 -14.83
N LEU A 78 -2.93 3.85 -15.81
CA LEU A 78 -2.21 5.09 -15.54
C LEU A 78 -3.07 6.08 -14.75
N ALA A 79 -4.37 6.17 -15.03
CA ALA A 79 -5.29 6.98 -14.23
C ALA A 79 -5.36 6.51 -12.76
N SER A 80 -5.32 5.19 -12.53
CA SER A 80 -5.23 4.62 -11.18
C SER A 80 -3.95 5.03 -10.46
N LEU A 81 -2.82 5.14 -11.19
CA LEU A 81 -1.56 5.64 -10.65
C LEU A 81 -1.68 7.10 -10.23
N ASP A 82 -2.22 7.96 -11.09
CA ASP A 82 -2.37 9.39 -10.82
C ASP A 82 -3.29 9.64 -9.62
N ASP A 83 -4.39 8.90 -9.52
CA ASP A 83 -5.32 8.96 -8.39
C ASP A 83 -4.69 8.50 -7.07
N GLU A 84 -3.91 7.41 -7.10
CA GLU A 84 -3.18 6.94 -5.92
C GLU A 84 -2.11 7.95 -5.49
N LEU A 85 -1.34 8.50 -6.43
CA LEU A 85 -0.32 9.51 -6.13
C LEU A 85 -0.93 10.78 -5.51
N ALA A 86 -2.06 11.26 -6.04
CA ALA A 86 -2.78 12.39 -5.48
C ALA A 86 -3.27 12.09 -4.04
N SER A 87 -3.86 10.91 -3.84
CA SER A 87 -4.33 10.46 -2.52
C SER A 87 -3.19 10.36 -1.51
N MET A 88 -2.05 9.81 -1.94
CA MET A 88 -0.84 9.72 -1.12
C MET A 88 -0.31 11.10 -0.72
N ALA A 89 -0.22 12.01 -1.68
CA ALA A 89 0.25 13.37 -1.43
C ALA A 89 -0.65 14.09 -0.41
N LEU A 90 -1.97 13.93 -0.52
CA LEU A 90 -2.92 14.48 0.46
C LEU A 90 -2.73 13.90 1.85
N ILE A 91 -2.61 12.57 1.98
CA ILE A 91 -2.39 11.91 3.28
C ILE A 91 -1.08 12.38 3.91
N ARG A 92 -0.01 12.50 3.12
CA ARG A 92 1.30 12.98 3.60
C ARG A 92 1.32 14.46 3.96
N ALA A 93 0.42 15.26 3.39
CA ALA A 93 0.31 16.69 3.69
C ALA A 93 -0.36 16.96 5.05
N LEU A 94 -1.01 15.96 5.65
CA LEU A 94 -1.61 16.08 6.98
C LEU A 94 -0.54 16.04 8.08
N PRO A 95 -0.56 16.97 9.06
CA PRO A 95 0.31 16.91 10.22
C PRO A 95 0.07 15.61 11.02
N SER A 96 1.06 14.73 11.08
CA SER A 96 0.92 13.42 11.73
C SER A 96 0.60 13.54 13.23
N GLU A 97 1.12 14.58 13.89
CA GLU A 97 0.88 14.88 15.31
C GLU A 97 -0.60 15.10 15.61
N GLU A 98 -1.32 15.77 14.71
CA GLU A 98 -2.73 16.11 14.89
C GLU A 98 -3.69 15.09 14.26
N TYR A 99 -3.27 14.43 13.17
CA TYR A 99 -4.15 13.58 12.34
C TYR A 99 -3.79 12.10 12.38
N SER A 100 -2.92 11.63 13.28
CA SER A 100 -2.45 10.22 13.35
C SER A 100 -3.57 9.17 13.28
N ALA A 101 -4.64 9.34 14.06
CA ALA A 101 -5.78 8.42 14.08
C ALA A 101 -6.55 8.43 12.74
N PHE A 102 -6.72 9.61 12.16
CA PHE A 102 -7.41 9.78 10.88
C PHE A 102 -6.58 9.23 9.71
N ILE A 103 -5.27 9.49 9.69
CA ILE A 103 -4.32 8.91 8.73
C ILE A 103 -4.37 7.38 8.82
N SER A 104 -4.34 6.82 10.04
CA SER A 104 -4.45 5.37 10.25
C SER A 104 -5.76 4.81 9.69
N HIS A 105 -6.88 5.52 9.88
CA HIS A 105 -8.16 5.15 9.29
C HIS A 105 -8.12 5.16 7.75
N LEU A 106 -7.54 6.19 7.14
CA LEU A 106 -7.42 6.28 5.67
C LEU A 106 -6.59 5.12 5.09
N LEU A 107 -5.52 4.68 5.78
CA LEU A 107 -4.68 3.57 5.34
C LEU A 107 -5.35 2.20 5.44
N LEU A 108 -6.42 2.09 6.24
CA LEU A 108 -7.23 0.88 6.37
C LEU A 108 -8.35 0.78 5.33
N LEU A 109 -8.55 1.81 4.50
CA LEU A 109 -9.56 1.77 3.44
C LEU A 109 -9.20 0.72 2.38
N ASP A 110 -10.20 -0.03 1.93
CA ASP A 110 -10.05 -1.03 0.86
C ASP A 110 -9.69 -0.40 -0.48
N LYS A 111 -9.94 0.92 -0.63
CA LYS A 111 -9.62 1.72 -1.81
C LYS A 111 -9.12 3.11 -1.41
N LEU A 112 -7.95 3.49 -1.93
CA LEU A 112 -7.43 4.87 -1.89
C LEU A 112 -7.80 5.60 -3.20
N GLU A 113 -9.08 5.55 -3.56
CA GLU A 113 -9.59 6.36 -4.68
C GLU A 113 -9.59 7.84 -4.25
N LYS A 114 -9.19 8.72 -5.17
CA LYS A 114 -9.08 10.16 -4.91
C LYS A 114 -10.36 10.76 -4.35
N THR A 115 -11.51 10.39 -4.92
CA THR A 115 -12.84 10.85 -4.48
C THR A 115 -13.14 10.43 -3.04
N THR A 116 -12.77 9.20 -2.65
CA THR A 116 -12.94 8.69 -1.28
C THR A 116 -12.10 9.48 -0.29
N VAL A 117 -10.81 9.71 -0.60
CA VAL A 117 -9.91 10.46 0.29
C VAL A 117 -10.36 11.93 0.41
N HIS A 118 -10.77 12.55 -0.70
CA HIS A 118 -11.34 13.91 -0.68
C HIS A 118 -12.56 14.01 0.24
N GLN A 119 -13.52 13.09 0.11
CA GLN A 119 -14.72 13.11 0.93
C GLN A 119 -14.40 12.87 2.41
N ALA A 120 -13.45 11.97 2.71
CA ALA A 120 -13.02 11.70 4.07
C ALA A 120 -12.37 12.94 4.71
N LEU A 121 -11.54 13.68 3.97
CA LEU A 121 -10.91 14.92 4.42
C LEU A 121 -11.94 15.99 4.79
N ILE A 122 -12.90 16.24 3.88
CA ILE A 122 -13.97 17.22 4.11
C ILE A 122 -14.81 16.81 5.34
N THR A 123 -15.09 15.52 5.48
CA THR A 123 -15.86 14.99 6.62
C THR A 123 -15.11 15.18 7.94
N GLU A 124 -13.80 14.91 7.97
CA GLU A 124 -12.96 15.12 9.16
C GLU A 124 -12.90 16.61 9.54
N GLU A 125 -12.75 17.50 8.56
CA GLU A 125 -12.77 18.96 8.80
C GLU A 125 -14.08 19.40 9.48
N LEU A 126 -15.23 18.98 8.93
CA LEU A 126 -16.54 19.28 9.51
C LEU A 126 -16.71 18.69 10.92
N GLN A 127 -16.18 17.49 11.17
CA GLN A 127 -16.23 16.88 12.50
C GLN A 127 -15.38 17.66 13.51
N ARG A 128 -14.20 18.13 13.11
CA ARG A 128 -13.34 18.96 13.97
C ARG A 128 -13.97 20.31 14.29
N GLN A 129 -14.58 20.97 13.30
CA GLN A 129 -15.30 22.22 13.51
C GLN A 129 -16.46 22.09 14.50
N ARG A 130 -17.10 20.91 14.59
CA ARG A 130 -18.16 20.64 15.58
C ARG A 130 -17.65 20.33 16.98
N ARG A 131 -16.38 19.93 17.11
CA ARG A 131 -15.73 19.60 18.40
C ARG A 131 -15.02 20.81 19.02
N ALA A 132 -14.70 21.82 18.21
CA ALA A 132 -14.17 23.12 18.64
C ALA A 132 -15.27 24.02 19.21
#